data_AF-A0A964C286-F1
#
_entry.id   AF-A0A964C286-F1
#
_cell.length_a   1.000
_cell.length_b   1.000
_cell.length_c   1.000
_cell.angle_alpha   90.00
_cell.angle_beta   90.00
_cell.angle_gamma   90.00
#
_symmetry.space_group_name_H-M   'P 1'
#
loop_
_entity.id
_entity.type
_entity.pdbx_description
1 polymer ?
#
loop_
_entity_poly.entity_id
_entity_poly.type
_entity_poly.pdbx_seq_one_letter_code
_entity_poly.pdbx_strand_id
1 'polypeptide(L)'
;MPNQGVGENGTASEFGDLTGMTREQVDDFLRGLGAEIRPTKGGYLEYEFADRSRVNIRTDGEVIRTPAPRYGSDGRKINKGLRLDKDGSLVKTRDEFGNQILGTHNTGEKVRD
;
A
#
# COMPACT_ATOMS: atom_id res chain seq x y z
N MET A 1 0.11 -17.65 -0.32
CA MET A 1 -0.75 -16.62 0.30
C MET A 1 0.08 -15.86 1.31
N PRO A 2 0.02 -14.52 1.33
CA PRO A 2 0.73 -13.73 2.33
C PRO A 2 0.20 -14.02 3.74
N ASN A 3 1.02 -13.76 4.74
CA ASN A 3 0.60 -13.82 6.15
C ASN A 3 -0.44 -12.73 6.46
N GLN A 4 -1.04 -12.77 7.64
CA GLN A 4 -1.89 -11.66 8.12
C GLN A 4 -1.04 -10.41 8.40
N GLY A 5 -1.54 -9.24 8.00
CA GLY A 5 -0.98 -7.93 8.34
C GLY A 5 -1.66 -7.30 9.56
N VAL A 6 -1.27 -6.09 9.93
CA VAL A 6 -1.79 -5.42 11.14
C VAL A 6 -3.27 -5.00 11.09
N GLY A 7 -3.85 -4.79 9.90
CA GLY A 7 -5.28 -4.51 9.67
C GLY A 7 -5.82 -3.13 10.07
N GLU A 8 -5.16 -2.38 10.96
CA GLU A 8 -5.68 -1.12 11.51
C GLU A 8 -5.69 0.08 10.54
N ASN A 9 -5.14 -0.08 9.33
CA ASN A 9 -4.98 1.00 8.36
C ASN A 9 -5.75 0.76 7.05
N GLY A 10 -6.79 -0.08 7.11
CA GLY A 10 -7.62 -0.47 5.99
C GLY A 10 -7.21 -1.79 5.35
N THR A 11 -7.92 -2.24 4.32
CA THR A 11 -7.73 -3.55 3.69
C THR A 11 -6.30 -3.77 3.20
N ALA A 12 -5.64 -2.74 2.66
CA ALA A 12 -4.22 -2.80 2.25
C ALA A 12 -3.24 -3.10 3.41
N SER A 13 -3.69 -3.04 4.67
CA SER A 13 -2.92 -3.40 5.87
C SER A 13 -3.25 -4.77 6.44
N GLU A 14 -4.26 -5.46 5.93
CA GLU A 14 -4.75 -6.74 6.49
C GLU A 14 -3.91 -7.96 6.09
N PHE A 15 -3.02 -7.79 5.12
CA PHE A 15 -2.14 -8.83 4.62
C PHE A 15 -0.68 -8.41 4.71
N GLY A 16 0.19 -9.39 4.90
CA GLY A 16 1.63 -9.25 4.97
C GLY A 16 2.29 -9.23 3.60
N ASP A 17 3.60 -9.45 3.62
CA ASP A 17 4.51 -9.25 2.49
C ASP A 17 4.12 -10.03 1.22
N LEU A 18 4.03 -9.35 0.08
CA LEU A 18 3.81 -9.95 -1.24
C LEU A 18 5.12 -10.27 -1.98
N THR A 19 6.28 -10.02 -1.35
CA THR A 19 7.58 -10.23 -1.97
C THR A 19 7.76 -11.66 -2.47
N GLY A 20 8.20 -11.79 -3.72
CA GLY A 20 8.45 -13.09 -4.34
C GLY A 20 7.22 -13.78 -4.93
N MET A 21 6.02 -13.26 -4.72
CA MET A 21 4.82 -13.68 -5.46
C MET A 21 4.90 -13.17 -6.90
N THR A 22 4.31 -13.89 -7.86
CA THR A 22 4.21 -13.41 -9.24
C THR A 22 3.14 -12.33 -9.37
N ARG A 23 3.24 -11.51 -10.42
CA ARG A 23 2.22 -10.53 -10.81
C ARG A 23 0.81 -11.13 -10.84
N GLU A 24 0.65 -12.30 -11.46
CA GLU A 24 -0.64 -13.00 -11.56
C GLU A 24 -1.17 -13.42 -10.18
N GLN A 25 -0.32 -14.02 -9.34
CA GLN A 25 -0.71 -14.42 -7.98
C GLN A 25 -1.16 -13.24 -7.12
N VAL A 26 -0.49 -12.09 -7.26
CA VAL A 26 -0.88 -10.87 -6.54
C VAL A 26 -2.16 -10.28 -7.12
N ASP A 27 -2.35 -10.31 -8.44
CA ASP A 27 -3.59 -9.85 -9.08
C ASP A 27 -4.80 -10.63 -8.56
N ASP A 28 -4.72 -11.96 -8.61
CA ASP A 28 -5.78 -12.86 -8.13
C ASP A 28 -6.06 -12.64 -6.63
N PHE A 29 -5.00 -12.52 -5.83
CA PHE A 29 -5.11 -12.29 -4.39
C PHE A 29 -5.82 -10.96 -4.08
N LEU A 30 -5.38 -9.85 -4.67
CA LEU A 30 -5.95 -8.52 -4.40
C LEU A 30 -7.39 -8.41 -4.91
N ARG A 31 -7.71 -9.02 -6.07
CA ARG A 31 -9.11 -9.11 -6.55
C ARG A 31 -9.97 -9.96 -5.62
N GLY A 32 -9.43 -11.05 -5.08
CA GLY A 32 -10.12 -11.90 -4.11
C GLY A 32 -10.53 -11.15 -2.83
N LEU A 33 -9.79 -10.10 -2.48
CA LEU A 33 -10.12 -9.17 -1.39
C LEU A 33 -11.05 -8.01 -1.83
N GLY A 34 -11.51 -8.02 -3.08
CA GLY A 34 -12.45 -7.02 -3.61
C GLY A 34 -11.79 -5.75 -4.15
N ALA A 35 -10.50 -5.78 -4.50
CA ALA A 35 -9.86 -4.63 -5.15
C ALA A 35 -10.39 -4.40 -6.57
N GLU A 36 -10.71 -3.15 -6.89
CA GLU A 36 -10.89 -2.69 -8.26
C GLU A 36 -9.52 -2.35 -8.88
N ILE A 37 -9.29 -2.79 -10.11
CA ILE A 37 -8.01 -2.57 -10.80
C ILE A 37 -8.15 -1.48 -11.84
N ARG A 38 -7.19 -0.55 -11.83
CA ARG A 38 -7.11 0.54 -12.79
C ARG A 38 -5.68 0.67 -13.31
N PRO A 39 -5.43 0.53 -14.63
CA PRO A 39 -4.15 0.91 -15.19
C PRO A 39 -3.97 2.42 -15.10
N THR A 40 -2.79 2.86 -14.70
CA THR A 40 -2.48 4.28 -14.59
C THR A 40 -1.75 4.79 -15.82
N LYS A 41 -1.76 6.12 -16.03
CA LYS A 41 -1.01 6.77 -17.13
C LYS A 41 0.50 6.50 -17.06
N GLY A 42 1.03 6.15 -15.89
CA GLY A 42 2.44 5.82 -15.67
C GLY A 42 2.80 4.37 -15.97
N GLY A 43 1.88 3.56 -16.50
CA GLY A 43 2.13 2.16 -16.85
C GLY A 43 2.10 1.19 -15.67
N TYR A 44 1.83 1.67 -14.45
CA TYR A 44 1.65 0.82 -13.27
C TYR A 44 0.18 0.52 -13.00
N LEU A 45 -0.09 -0.54 -12.24
CA LEU A 45 -1.45 -0.92 -11.84
C LEU A 45 -1.79 -0.35 -10.46
N GLU A 46 -2.97 0.24 -10.33
CA GLU A 46 -3.58 0.63 -9.06
C GLU A 46 -4.69 -0.37 -8.70
N TYR A 47 -4.66 -0.86 -7.46
CA TYR A 47 -5.67 -1.71 -6.84
C TYR A 47 -6.31 -0.89 -5.72
N GLU A 48 -7.58 -0.53 -5.88
CA GLU A 48 -8.33 0.27 -4.89
C GLU A 48 -9.40 -0.59 -4.21
N PHE A 49 -9.39 -0.60 -2.88
CA PHE A 49 -10.38 -1.30 -2.07
C PHE A 49 -11.58 -0.39 -1.73
N ALA A 50 -12.67 -0.98 -1.25
CA ALA A 50 -13.90 -0.25 -0.89
C ALA A 50 -13.67 0.84 0.17
N ASP A 51 -12.75 0.61 1.10
CA ASP A 51 -12.35 1.58 2.15
C ASP A 51 -11.40 2.67 1.63
N ARG A 52 -11.06 2.65 0.34
CA ARG A 52 -10.12 3.54 -0.36
C ARG A 52 -8.66 3.40 0.08
N SER A 53 -8.30 2.34 0.81
CA SER A 53 -6.91 1.90 0.88
C SER A 53 -6.49 1.36 -0.49
N ARG A 54 -5.18 1.38 -0.79
CA ARG A 54 -4.69 1.06 -2.13
C ARG A 54 -3.38 0.30 -2.14
N VAL A 55 -3.20 -0.54 -3.14
CA VAL A 55 -1.90 -1.10 -3.55
C VAL A 55 -1.57 -0.62 -4.96
N ASN A 56 -0.35 -0.15 -5.18
CA ASN A 56 0.15 0.13 -6.52
C ASN A 56 1.29 -0.82 -6.83
N ILE A 57 1.28 -1.44 -7.99
CA ILE A 57 2.36 -2.30 -8.47
C ILE A 57 3.01 -1.62 -9.68
N ARG A 58 4.22 -1.12 -9.46
CA ARG A 58 5.02 -0.45 -10.49
C ARG A 58 5.47 -1.43 -11.57
N THR A 59 5.94 -0.87 -12.69
CA THR A 59 6.43 -1.64 -13.84
C THR A 59 7.68 -2.45 -13.54
N ASP A 60 8.44 -2.09 -12.51
CA ASP A 60 9.62 -2.81 -12.03
C ASP A 60 9.31 -3.81 -10.90
N GLY A 61 8.02 -4.05 -10.64
CA GLY A 61 7.54 -4.95 -9.59
C GLY A 61 7.51 -4.34 -8.18
N GLU A 62 7.89 -3.07 -8.00
CA GLU A 62 7.78 -2.43 -6.67
C GLU A 62 6.32 -2.29 -6.23
N VAL A 63 6.04 -2.69 -5.00
CA VAL A 63 4.72 -2.59 -4.37
C VAL A 63 4.68 -1.39 -3.45
N ILE A 64 3.65 -0.56 -3.62
CA ILE A 64 3.43 0.61 -2.77
C ILE A 64 2.02 0.60 -2.20
N ARG A 65 1.95 0.48 -0.88
CA ARG A 65 0.70 0.41 -0.14
C ARG A 65 0.35 1.76 0.47
N THR A 66 -0.93 2.12 0.41
CA THR A 66 -1.47 3.38 0.92
C THR A 66 -2.62 3.09 1.87
N PRO A 67 -2.60 3.63 3.10
CA PRO A 67 -3.66 3.39 4.07
C PRO A 67 -4.98 3.99 3.63
N ALA A 68 -6.07 3.46 4.19
CA ALA A 68 -7.39 4.08 4.10
C ALA A 68 -7.32 5.55 4.58
N PRO A 69 -8.01 6.49 3.92
CA PRO A 69 -7.96 7.90 4.28
C PRO A 69 -8.57 8.15 5.67
N ARG A 70 -7.85 8.89 6.51
CA ARG A 70 -8.34 9.38 7.80
C ARG A 70 -8.49 10.89 7.73
N TYR A 71 -9.59 11.41 8.28
CA TYR A 71 -9.93 12.83 8.26
C TYR A 71 -9.94 13.40 9.67
N GLY A 72 -9.41 14.62 9.82
CA GLY A 72 -9.47 15.39 11.06
C GLY A 72 -10.85 16.01 11.27
N SER A 73 -11.04 16.65 12.43
CA SER A 73 -12.27 17.39 12.75
C SER A 73 -12.55 18.55 11.80
N ASP A 74 -11.52 19.08 11.15
CA ASP A 74 -11.62 20.12 10.12
C ASP A 74 -11.92 19.56 8.71
N GLY A 75 -12.17 18.25 8.59
CA GLY A 75 -12.45 17.56 7.33
C GLY A 75 -11.22 17.34 6.44
N ARG A 76 -10.02 17.75 6.85
CA ARG A 76 -8.81 17.54 6.07
C ARG A 76 -8.26 16.13 6.27
N LYS A 77 -7.70 15.54 5.21
CA LYS A 77 -7.02 14.23 5.26
C LYS A 77 -5.73 14.35 6.07
N ILE A 78 -5.69 13.73 7.24
CA ILE A 78 -4.56 13.82 8.19
C ILE A 78 -3.42 12.83 7.89
N ASN A 79 -3.71 11.74 7.19
CA ASN A 79 -2.71 10.74 6.78
C ASN A 79 -2.31 10.89 5.30
N LYS A 80 -2.40 12.10 4.74
CA LYS A 80 -2.02 12.36 3.36
C LYS A 80 -0.52 12.06 3.17
N GLY A 81 -0.19 11.25 2.18
CA GLY A 81 1.18 10.90 1.83
C GLY A 81 1.81 9.79 2.70
N LEU A 82 1.10 9.29 3.71
CA LEU A 82 1.56 8.13 4.47
C LEU A 82 1.47 6.86 3.62
N ARG A 83 2.36 5.92 3.90
CA ARG A 83 2.49 4.61 3.25
C ARG A 83 2.43 3.51 4.29
N LEU A 84 2.18 2.29 3.83
CA LEU A 84 2.28 1.09 4.66
C LEU A 84 3.52 0.30 4.27
N ASP A 85 4.22 -0.26 5.25
CA ASP A 85 5.26 -1.25 5.00
C ASP A 85 4.66 -2.61 4.59
N LYS A 86 5.54 -3.58 4.35
CA LYS A 86 5.18 -4.94 3.91
C LYS A 86 4.29 -5.68 4.91
N ASP A 87 4.31 -5.29 6.19
CA ASP A 87 3.52 -5.93 7.26
C ASP A 87 2.20 -5.16 7.50
N GLY A 88 1.95 -4.10 6.72
CA GLY A 88 0.74 -3.28 6.79
C GLY A 88 0.83 -2.12 7.79
N SER A 89 2.00 -1.89 8.41
CA SER A 89 2.18 -0.83 9.41
C SER A 89 2.49 0.50 8.75
N LEU A 90 2.08 1.61 9.39
CA LEU A 90 2.39 2.95 8.87
C LEU A 90 3.90 3.18 8.86
N VAL A 91 4.44 3.53 7.69
CA VAL A 91 5.83 3.95 7.55
C VAL A 91 5.99 5.29 8.27
N LYS A 92 6.93 5.34 9.21
CA LYS A 92 7.33 6.58 9.87
C LYS A 92 7.95 7.51 8.82
N THR A 93 7.30 8.62 8.51
CA THR A 93 7.73 9.60 7.50
C THR A 93 8.50 10.79 8.08
N ARG A 94 8.52 10.93 9.41
CA ARG A 94 9.22 12.00 10.13
C ARG A 94 10.06 11.44 11.26
N ASP A 95 11.24 12.01 11.48
CA ASP A 95 12.08 11.69 12.62
C ASP A 95 11.54 12.31 13.93
N GLU A 96 12.27 12.12 15.02
CA GLU A 96 11.92 12.67 16.35
C GLU A 96 11.96 14.20 16.41
N PHE A 97 12.61 14.85 15.45
CA PHE A 97 12.71 16.30 15.33
C PHE A 97 11.69 16.87 14.32
N GLY A 98 10.86 16.01 13.72
CA GLY A 98 9.86 16.39 12.72
C GLY A 98 10.39 16.55 11.30
N ASN A 99 11.66 16.26 11.03
CA ASN A 99 12.23 16.29 9.68
C ASN A 99 11.72 15.11 8.86
N GLN A 100 11.61 15.29 7.55
CA GLN A 100 11.21 14.21 6.65
C GLN A 100 12.31 13.14 6.56
N ILE A 101 11.93 11.88 6.78
CA ILE A 101 12.83 10.74 6.57
C ILE A 101 12.88 10.45 5.06
N LEU A 102 14.09 10.36 4.51
CA LEU A 102 14.28 10.03 3.09
C LEU A 102 13.96 8.55 2.82
N GLY A 103 13.48 8.24 1.62
CA GLY A 103 13.28 6.86 1.19
C GLY A 103 11.99 6.20 1.70
N THR A 104 11.12 6.89 2.43
CA THR A 104 9.86 6.31 2.96
C THR A 104 8.78 6.06 1.91
N HIS A 105 9.09 6.32 0.64
CA HIS A 105 8.23 6.03 -0.49
C HIS A 105 8.41 4.59 -1.02
N ASN A 106 9.55 3.98 -0.73
CA ASN A 106 9.92 2.65 -1.19
C ASN A 106 10.01 1.74 0.03
N THR A 107 9.12 0.76 0.12
CA THR A 107 9.01 -0.14 1.28
C THR A 107 9.85 -1.42 1.10
N GLY A 108 10.54 -1.54 -0.03
CA GLY A 108 11.37 -2.69 -0.38
C GLY A 108 10.58 -3.91 -0.84
N GLU A 109 9.24 -3.85 -0.79
CA GLU A 109 8.36 -4.93 -1.21
C GLU A 109 8.36 -5.06 -2.75
N LYS A 110 8.59 -6.29 -3.24
CA LYS A 110 8.81 -6.52 -4.67
C LYS A 110 8.21 -7.83 -5.18
N VAL A 111 7.30 -7.72 -6.14
CA VAL A 111 6.74 -8.88 -6.85
C VAL A 111 7.68 -9.34 -7.96
N ARG A 112 7.53 -10.59 -8.36
CA ARG A 112 8.18 -11.15 -9.55
C ARG A 112 7.30 -10.89 -10.77
N ASP A 113 7.95 -10.60 -11.89
CA ASP A 113 7.30 -10.65 -13.20
C ASP A 113 6.90 -12.09 -13.55
#